data_AF-A0A8K1DBY1-F1
#
_entry.id   AF-A0A8K1DBY1-F1
#
_cell.length_a   1.000
_cell.length_b   1.000
_cell.length_c   1.000
_cell.angle_alpha   90.00
_cell.angle_beta   90.00
_cell.angle_gamma   90.00
#
_symmetry.space_group_name_H-M   'P 1'
#
loop_
_entity.id
_entity.type
_entity.pdbx_description
1 polymer ?
#
loop_
_entity_poly.entity_id
_entity_poly.type
_entity_poly.pdbx_seq_one_letter_code
_entity_poly.pdbx_strand_id
1 'polypeptide(L)' 'MTNQTISELVKMADKIVIDEVKGKKVTLKISWFDLKGTRKSKKFLMTEKEKIEF' A
#
# COMPACT_ATOMS: atom_id res chain seq x y z
N MET A 1 -6.78 -8.16 -14.81
CA MET A 1 -6.17 -7.17 -13.90
C MET A 1 -5.36 -7.93 -12.86
N THR A 2 -4.04 -7.74 -12.82
CA THR A 2 -3.16 -8.45 -11.89
C THR A 2 -3.42 -7.95 -10.46
N ASN A 3 -3.85 -8.83 -9.55
CA ASN A 3 -4.05 -8.50 -8.15
C ASN A 3 -2.70 -8.47 -7.43
N GLN A 4 -1.96 -7.36 -7.59
CA GLN A 4 -0.73 -7.14 -6.83
C GLN A 4 -1.06 -7.02 -5.34
N THR A 5 -0.39 -7.85 -4.55
CA THR A 5 -0.50 -7.89 -3.09
C THR A 5 0.17 -6.68 -2.45
N ILE A 6 -0.18 -6.37 -1.19
CA ILE A 6 0.45 -5.27 -0.45
C ILE A 6 1.96 -5.47 -0.38
N SER A 7 2.42 -6.68 -0.06
CA SER A 7 3.84 -7.01 0.08
C SER A 7 4.65 -6.76 -1.21
N GLU A 8 4.09 -7.04 -2.38
CA GLU A 8 4.74 -6.73 -3.66
C GLU A 8 4.83 -5.23 -3.91
N LEU A 9 3.75 -4.49 -3.62
CA LEU A 9 3.73 -3.04 -3.82
C LEU A 9 4.63 -2.31 -2.84
N VAL A 10 4.79 -2.79 -1.60
CA VAL A 10 5.72 -2.22 -0.63
C VAL A 10 7.16 -2.29 -1.14
N LYS A 11 7.56 -3.40 -1.78
CA LYS A 11 8.91 -3.56 -2.37
C LYS A 11 9.19 -2.60 -3.51
N MET A 12 8.16 -2.21 -4.25
CA MET A 12 8.26 -1.28 -5.40
C MET A 12 7.82 0.16 -5.04
N ALA A 13 7.51 0.42 -3.77
CA ALA A 13 6.92 1.69 -3.36
C ALA A 13 7.94 2.82 -3.51
N ASP A 14 7.52 3.86 -4.22
CA ASP A 14 8.17 5.18 -4.15
C ASP A 14 7.81 5.88 -2.84
N LYS A 15 6.55 5.79 -2.44
CA LYS A 15 6.04 6.44 -1.23
C LYS A 15 4.96 5.61 -0.57
N ILE A 16 5.08 5.42 0.75
CA ILE A 16 4.06 4.80 1.59
C ILE A 16 3.59 5.86 2.59
N VAL A 17 2.28 6.05 2.69
CA VAL A 17 1.67 7.04 3.59
C VAL A 17 0.53 6.39 4.34
N ILE A 18 0.39 6.75 5.62
CA ILE A 18 -0.83 6.47 6.37
C ILE A 18 -1.83 7.58 6.01
N ASP A 19 -2.91 7.20 5.33
CA ASP A 19 -3.95 8.11 4.84
C ASP A 19 -4.97 8.41 5.95
N GLU A 20 -5.36 7.39 6.72
CA GLU A 20 -6.33 7.54 7.80
C GLU A 20 -6.09 6.48 8.89
N VAL A 21 -6.26 6.87 10.15
CA VAL A 21 -6.34 5.95 11.30
C VAL A 21 -7.70 6.13 11.97
N LYS A 22 -8.53 5.09 11.98
CA LYS A 22 -9.83 5.06 12.67
C LYS A 22 -9.89 3.86 13.61
N GLY A 23 -9.63 4.11 14.88
CA GLY A 23 -9.53 3.06 15.89
C GLY A 23 -8.47 2.03 15.53
N LYS A 24 -8.87 0.75 15.40
CA LYS A 24 -8.00 -0.38 15.02
C LYS A 24 -7.86 -0.59 13.50
N LYS A 25 -8.35 0.34 12.69
CA LYS A 25 -8.26 0.29 11.22
C LYS A 25 -7.29 1.37 10.73
N VAL A 26 -6.37 0.97 9.86
CA VAL A 26 -5.38 1.87 9.25
C VAL A 26 -5.55 1.81 7.74
N THR A 27 -5.72 2.96 7.09
CA THR A 27 -5.69 3.03 5.63
C THR A 27 -4.29 3.43 5.18
N LEU A 28 -3.58 2.52 4.52
CA LEU A 28 -2.31 2.81 3.86
C LEU A 28 -2.54 3.23 2.42
N LYS A 29 -1.83 4.24 1.96
CA LYS A 29 -1.73 4.61 0.55
C LYS A 29 -0.30 4.35 0.09
N ILE A 30 -0.15 3.39 -0.82
CA ILE A 30 1.12 3.06 -1.46
C ILE A 30 1.12 3.70 -2.84
N SER A 31 2.18 4.43 -3.17
CA SER A 31 2.42 5.02 -4.49
C SER A 31 3.71 4.45 -5.08
N TRP A 32 3.69 4.14 -6.37
CA TRP A 32 4.82 3.58 -7.10
C TRP A 32 4.81 4.07 -8.55
N PHE A 33 5.93 3.91 -9.23
CA PHE A 33 6.00 4.11 -10.69
C PHE A 33 5.84 2.76 -11.39
N ASP A 34 5.00 2.72 -12.43
CA ASP A 34 4.98 1.55 -13.31
C ASP A 34 6.19 1.55 -14.26
N LEU A 35 6.35 0.46 -15.02
CA LEU A 35 7.46 0.30 -15.97
C LEU A 35 7.51 1.39 -17.05
N LYS A 36 6.42 2.15 -17.25
CA LYS A 36 6.34 3.27 -18.20
C LYS A 36 6.63 4.62 -17.52
N GLY A 37 7.03 4.63 -16.26
CA GLY A 37 7.26 5.84 -15.47
C GLY A 37 5.98 6.56 -15.05
N THR A 38 4.81 5.93 -15.19
CA THR A 38 3.53 6.53 -14.76
C THR A 38 3.34 6.31 -13.27
N ARG A 39 3.07 7.39 -12.53
CA ARG A 39 2.80 7.30 -11.09
C ARG A 39 1.44 6.66 -10.84
N LYS A 40 1.42 5.55 -10.11
CA LYS A 40 0.22 4.88 -9.63
C LYS A 40 0.14 4.95 -8.12
N SER A 41 -1.08 4.85 -7.60
CA SER A 41 -1.28 4.71 -6.16
C SER A 41 -2.48 3.80 -5.88
N LYS A 42 -2.42 3.08 -4.76
CA LYS A 42 -3.48 2.20 -4.28
C LYS A 42 -3.61 2.31 -2.78
N LYS A 43 -4.86 2.34 -2.32
CA LYS A 43 -5.21 2.37 -0.90
C LYS A 43 -5.51 0.96 -0.40
N PHE A 44 -5.06 0.69 0.82
CA PHE A 44 -5.20 -0.59 1.50
C PHE A 44 -5.78 -0.33 2.87
N LEU A 45 -6.92 -0.94 3.16
CA LEU A 45 -7.51 -0.92 4.49
C LEU A 45 -6.93 -2.09 5.27
N MET A 46 -6.03 -1.78 6.20
CA MET A 46 -5.42 -2.74 7.10
C MET A 46 -6.24 -2.90 8.37
N THR A 47 -6.40 -4.15 8.79
CA THR A 47 -6.97 -4.53 10.09
C THR A 47 -5.91 -5.24 10.94
N GLU A 48 -6.11 -5.35 12.26
CA GLU A 48 -5.14 -5.98 13.19
C GLU A 48 -4.64 -7.38 12.79
N LYS A 49 -5.34 -8.10 11.90
CA LYS A 49 -4.91 -9.41 11.40
C LYS A 49 -3.80 -9.35 10.34
N GLU A 50 -3.60 -8.19 9.70
CA GLU A 50 -2.58 -8.00 8.68
C GLU A 50 -1.30 -7.42 9.31
N LYS A 51 -0.53 -8.28 9.98
CA LYS A 51 0.83 -7.94 10.39
C LYS A 51 1.73 -7.87 9.15
N ILE A 52 2.34 -6.70 8.91
CA ILE A 52 3.48 -6.56 8.01
C ILE A 52 4.71 -6.52 8.92
N GLU A 53 5.51 -7.59 8.90
CA GLU A 53 6.81 -7.64 9.58
C GLU A 53 7.90 -7.17 8.60
N PHE A 54 8.84 -6.37 9.10
CA PHE A 54 9.92 -5.74 8.33
C PHE A 54 11.17 -6.61 8.26
#